data_AF-A0A162QG59-F1
#
_entry.id   AF-A0A162QG59-F1
#
_cell.length_a   1.000
_cell.length_b   1.000
_cell.length_c   1.000
_cell.angle_alpha   90.00
_cell.angle_beta   90.00
_cell.angle_gamma   90.00
#
_symmetry.space_group_name_H-M   'P 1'
#
loop_
_entity.id
_entity.type
_entity.pdbx_description
1 polymer ?
#
loop_
_entity_poly.entity_id
_entity_poly.type
_entity_poly.pdbx_seq_one_letter_code
_entity_poly.pdbx_strand_id
1 'polypeptide(L)'
;MNPFESYRLTSPFGMRMHPVYQTPKFHRGEDLVTTPSNGPINAFISGEVIHAKEGIKGSGFGGYGIVVAIKDNKGYLHCYAHLSAALVKVGDMVKRGQKVGFQGSTGVSTGAHLHYEIRKACAPSYGYTETESGVVEPTKYLQDFYSNEELANLDKKDANAIIDKYLKPAWGNAKTPADKQEIGRLADELRLASGQMKQNG
;
A
#
# COMPACT_ATOMS: atom_id res chain seq x y z
N MET A 1 -4.20 5.57 9.20
CA MET A 1 -4.85 6.06 7.96
C MET A 1 -5.45 4.86 7.22
N ASN A 2 -6.62 4.97 6.58
CA ASN A 2 -7.13 3.92 5.71
C ASN A 2 -6.57 4.14 4.28
N PRO A 3 -5.77 3.22 3.72
CA PRO A 3 -5.22 3.43 2.38
C PRO A 3 -6.25 3.33 1.25
N PHE A 4 -7.45 2.82 1.54
CA PHE A 4 -8.49 2.50 0.57
C PHE A 4 -9.78 3.31 0.79
N GLU A 5 -9.69 4.57 1.23
CA GLU A 5 -10.86 5.40 1.61
C GLU A 5 -12.01 5.42 0.59
N SER A 6 -11.72 5.35 -0.72
CA SER A 6 -12.73 5.33 -1.79
C SER A 6 -13.17 3.94 -2.25
N TYR A 7 -12.76 2.89 -1.53
CA TYR A 7 -13.03 1.49 -1.87
C TYR A 7 -13.65 0.76 -0.68
N ARG A 8 -14.46 -0.25 -0.97
CA ARG A 8 -14.93 -1.21 0.02
C ARG A 8 -14.12 -2.49 -0.08
N LEU A 9 -13.58 -2.96 1.04
CA LEU A 9 -12.95 -4.27 1.13
C LEU A 9 -14.01 -5.37 1.06
N THR A 10 -13.83 -6.29 0.11
CA THR A 10 -14.72 -7.44 -0.12
C THR A 10 -14.06 -8.77 0.19
N SER A 11 -12.73 -8.85 0.08
CA SER A 11 -11.97 -10.01 0.54
C SER A 11 -10.61 -9.61 1.10
N PRO A 12 -10.28 -10.00 2.35
CA PRO A 12 -9.01 -9.62 2.98
C PRO A 12 -7.84 -10.47 2.47
N PHE A 13 -6.63 -10.00 2.73
CA PHE A 13 -5.38 -10.75 2.60
C PHE A 13 -5.30 -11.90 3.62
N GLY A 14 -4.55 -12.96 3.28
CA GLY A 14 -4.21 -14.05 4.19
C GLY A 14 -5.07 -15.30 4.03
N MET A 15 -4.96 -16.21 5.00
CA MET A 15 -5.74 -17.45 5.01
C MET A 15 -7.22 -17.14 5.22
N ARG A 16 -8.03 -17.53 4.24
CA ARG A 16 -9.49 -17.41 4.32
C ARG A 16 -10.17 -18.63 3.74
N MET A 17 -11.44 -18.81 4.08
CA MET A 17 -12.25 -19.82 3.41
C MET A 17 -12.50 -19.39 1.95
N HIS A 18 -12.17 -20.26 1.00
CA HIS A 18 -12.38 -19.96 -0.41
C HIS A 18 -13.89 -19.90 -0.70
N PRO A 19 -14.42 -18.80 -1.28
CA PRO A 19 -15.87 -18.60 -1.41
C PRO A 19 -16.54 -19.63 -2.32
N VAL A 20 -15.80 -20.22 -3.26
CA VAL A 20 -16.33 -21.20 -4.21
C VAL A 20 -16.11 -22.65 -3.73
N TYR A 21 -14.97 -22.94 -3.10
CA TYR A 21 -14.57 -24.32 -2.81
C TYR A 21 -14.73 -24.70 -1.34
N GLN A 22 -15.03 -23.72 -0.48
CA GLN A 22 -15.14 -23.91 0.97
C GLN A 22 -13.94 -24.64 1.59
N THR A 23 -12.75 -24.39 1.04
CA THR A 23 -11.46 -24.85 1.57
C THR A 23 -10.62 -23.65 2.00
N PRO A 24 -9.82 -23.76 3.08
CA PRO A 24 -8.84 -22.74 3.43
C PRO A 24 -7.89 -22.52 2.25
N LYS A 25 -7.83 -21.28 1.75
CA LYS A 25 -6.93 -20.88 0.67
C LYS A 25 -6.32 -19.54 1.02
N PHE A 26 -5.02 -19.42 0.77
CA PHE A 26 -4.30 -18.17 0.97
C PHE A 26 -4.67 -17.16 -0.13
N HIS A 27 -5.08 -15.97 0.29
CA HIS A 27 -5.32 -14.84 -0.58
C HIS A 27 -4.15 -13.87 -0.54
N ARG A 28 -3.48 -13.70 -1.68
CA ARG A 28 -2.22 -12.96 -1.80
C ARG A 28 -2.37 -11.44 -1.84
N GLY A 29 -3.60 -10.97 -1.90
CA GLY A 29 -3.93 -9.57 -2.01
C GLY A 29 -5.21 -9.24 -1.28
N GLU A 30 -5.81 -8.12 -1.63
CA GLU A 30 -7.10 -7.68 -1.15
C GLU A 30 -8.02 -7.42 -2.34
N ASP A 31 -9.26 -7.88 -2.23
CA ASP A 31 -10.28 -7.65 -3.24
C ASP A 31 -11.11 -6.44 -2.83
N LEU A 32 -11.04 -5.40 -3.64
CA LEU A 32 -11.62 -4.08 -3.39
C LEU A 32 -12.67 -3.76 -4.44
N VAL A 33 -13.71 -3.03 -4.06
CA VAL A 33 -14.70 -2.52 -5.01
C VAL A 33 -14.88 -1.02 -4.88
N THR A 34 -15.02 -0.35 -6.03
CA THR A 34 -15.45 1.03 -6.16
C THR A 34 -16.80 1.11 -6.88
N THR A 35 -17.46 2.26 -6.76
CA THR A 35 -18.78 2.55 -7.32
C THR A 35 -18.67 3.73 -8.29
N PRO A 36 -19.26 3.67 -9.49
CA PRO A 36 -19.98 2.53 -10.09
C PRO A 36 -19.04 1.35 -10.40
N SER A 37 -19.58 0.22 -10.87
CA SER A 37 -18.83 -1.02 -11.09
C SER A 37 -17.70 -0.93 -12.14
N ASN A 38 -17.69 0.11 -12.95
CA ASN A 38 -16.62 0.52 -13.88
C ASN A 38 -15.88 1.78 -13.41
N GLY A 39 -15.93 2.07 -12.10
CA GLY A 39 -15.36 3.25 -11.49
C GLY A 39 -13.83 3.32 -11.62
N PRO A 40 -13.24 4.49 -11.36
CA PRO A 40 -11.81 4.70 -11.52
C PRO A 40 -10.99 3.88 -10.50
N ILE A 41 -9.90 3.27 -10.98
CA ILE A 41 -8.85 2.73 -10.13
C ILE A 41 -7.72 3.74 -10.05
N ASN A 42 -7.43 4.18 -8.84
CA ASN A 42 -6.36 5.13 -8.56
C ASN A 42 -5.13 4.38 -8.01
N ALA A 43 -3.94 4.88 -8.32
CA ALA A 43 -2.71 4.39 -7.75
C ALA A 43 -2.70 4.65 -6.24
N PHE A 44 -2.49 3.61 -5.44
CA PHE A 44 -2.30 3.73 -4.01
C PHE A 44 -0.90 4.25 -3.67
N ILE A 45 0.05 4.13 -4.59
CA ILE A 45 1.43 4.53 -4.38
C ILE A 45 1.95 5.36 -5.55
N SER A 46 2.94 6.21 -5.28
CA SER A 46 3.75 6.81 -6.35
C SER A 46 4.82 5.82 -6.80
N GLY A 47 5.11 5.77 -8.10
CA GLY A 47 6.10 4.83 -8.63
C GLY A 47 6.16 4.75 -10.15
N GLU A 48 6.95 3.80 -10.65
CA GLU A 48 7.15 3.56 -12.08
C GLU A 48 6.24 2.42 -12.55
N VAL A 49 5.47 2.64 -13.62
CA VAL A 49 4.68 1.58 -14.25
C VAL A 49 5.59 0.63 -15.00
N ILE A 50 5.64 -0.64 -14.59
CA ILE A 50 6.46 -1.68 -15.25
C ILE A 50 5.63 -2.71 -16.03
N HIS A 51 4.30 -2.65 -15.91
CA HIS A 51 3.34 -3.44 -16.68
C HIS A 51 2.01 -2.69 -16.81
N ALA A 52 1.37 -2.73 -17.97
CA ALA A 52 0.09 -2.06 -18.22
C ALA A 52 -0.68 -2.70 -19.40
N LYS A 53 -0.98 -4.00 -19.31
CA LYS A 53 -1.64 -4.77 -20.38
C LYS A 53 -2.23 -6.07 -19.84
N GLU A 54 -2.84 -6.85 -20.73
CA GLU A 54 -3.33 -8.21 -20.44
C GLU A 54 -2.18 -9.11 -19.95
N GLY A 55 -2.41 -9.80 -18.83
CA GLY A 55 -1.49 -10.76 -18.24
C GLY A 55 -1.41 -12.04 -19.05
N ILE A 56 -0.18 -12.50 -19.31
CA ILE A 56 0.09 -13.71 -20.11
C ILE A 56 0.36 -14.90 -19.19
N LYS A 57 -0.15 -16.09 -19.55
CA LYS A 57 0.15 -17.34 -18.80
C LYS A 57 1.67 -17.54 -18.71
N GLY A 58 2.16 -17.86 -17.50
CA GLY A 58 3.59 -18.03 -17.23
C GLY A 58 4.37 -16.74 -16.93
N SER A 59 3.78 -15.55 -17.14
CA SER A 59 4.44 -14.27 -16.81
C SER A 59 4.44 -13.92 -15.32
N GLY A 60 3.60 -14.59 -14.52
CA GLY A 60 3.27 -14.21 -13.15
C GLY A 60 2.00 -13.35 -13.03
N PHE A 61 1.37 -12.99 -14.15
CA PHE A 61 0.03 -12.39 -14.24
C PHE A 61 -0.99 -13.28 -14.96
N GLY A 62 -0.71 -14.57 -15.11
CA GLY A 62 -1.65 -15.52 -15.72
C GLY A 62 -2.97 -15.54 -14.95
N GLY A 63 -4.07 -15.23 -15.64
CA GLY A 63 -5.41 -15.17 -15.06
C GLY A 63 -5.76 -13.84 -14.37
N TYR A 64 -4.85 -12.86 -14.34
CA TYR A 64 -5.10 -11.56 -13.70
C TYR A 64 -5.90 -10.60 -14.59
N GLY A 65 -6.10 -10.93 -15.87
CA GLY A 65 -6.75 -10.03 -16.82
C GLY A 65 -5.84 -8.87 -17.21
N ILE A 66 -6.42 -7.69 -17.40
CA ILE A 66 -5.65 -6.46 -17.61
C ILE A 66 -5.04 -6.04 -16.27
N VAL A 67 -3.72 -5.89 -16.27
CA VAL A 67 -2.94 -5.53 -15.09
C VAL A 67 -2.21 -4.22 -15.32
N VAL A 68 -2.26 -3.34 -14.33
CA VAL A 68 -1.26 -2.30 -14.13
C VAL A 68 -0.36 -2.73 -12.98
N ALA A 69 0.96 -2.70 -13.16
CA ALA A 69 1.91 -3.01 -12.10
C ALA A 69 2.88 -1.84 -11.91
N ILE A 70 2.93 -1.31 -10.69
CA ILE A 70 3.73 -0.14 -10.31
C ILE A 70 4.84 -0.59 -9.36
N LYS A 71 6.08 -0.28 -9.69
CA LYS A 71 7.23 -0.48 -8.82
C LYS A 71 7.43 0.76 -7.96
N ASP A 72 7.41 0.60 -6.65
CA ASP A 72 7.66 1.70 -5.71
C ASP A 72 9.17 1.97 -5.53
N ASN A 73 9.49 2.97 -4.69
CA ASN A 73 10.87 3.35 -4.40
C ASN A 73 11.65 2.33 -3.54
N LYS A 74 10.97 1.33 -2.96
CA LYS A 74 11.57 0.22 -2.20
C LYS A 74 11.76 -1.03 -3.08
N GLY A 75 11.33 -0.99 -4.35
CA GLY A 75 11.41 -2.10 -5.29
C GLY A 75 10.25 -3.10 -5.21
N TYR A 76 9.23 -2.81 -4.40
CA TYR A 76 8.03 -3.63 -4.28
C TYR A 76 7.11 -3.39 -5.47
N LEU A 77 6.40 -4.44 -5.89
CA LEU A 77 5.52 -4.41 -7.04
C LEU A 77 4.05 -4.40 -6.61
N HIS A 78 3.38 -3.29 -6.89
CA HIS A 78 1.97 -3.04 -6.63
C HIS A 78 1.16 -3.44 -7.86
N CYS A 79 0.39 -4.53 -7.75
CA CYS A 79 -0.33 -5.13 -8.86
C CYS A 79 -1.82 -4.78 -8.77
N TYR A 80 -2.37 -4.18 -9.83
CA TYR A 80 -3.77 -3.79 -9.96
C TYR A 80 -4.40 -4.64 -11.06
N ALA A 81 -5.20 -5.63 -10.69
CA ALA A 81 -5.68 -6.67 -11.59
C ALA A 81 -7.19 -6.62 -11.83
N HIS A 82 -7.65 -7.44 -12.77
CA HIS A 82 -9.02 -7.53 -13.26
C HIS A 82 -9.56 -6.23 -13.87
N LEU A 83 -8.68 -5.32 -14.30
CA LEU A 83 -9.09 -4.02 -14.83
C LEU A 83 -9.90 -4.19 -16.12
N SER A 84 -10.83 -3.27 -16.39
CA SER A 84 -11.52 -3.21 -17.69
C SER A 84 -10.69 -2.47 -18.74
N ALA A 85 -9.83 -1.54 -18.29
CA ALA A 85 -8.83 -0.87 -19.12
C ALA A 85 -7.69 -0.31 -18.26
N ALA A 86 -6.49 -0.25 -18.84
CA ALA A 86 -5.36 0.50 -18.31
C ALA A 86 -5.32 1.89 -18.97
N LEU A 87 -5.00 2.92 -18.17
CA LEU A 87 -4.90 4.32 -18.62
C LEU A 87 -3.46 4.86 -18.57
N VAL A 88 -2.51 3.99 -18.30
CA VAL A 88 -1.07 4.28 -18.21
C VAL A 88 -0.29 3.31 -19.09
N LYS A 89 0.98 3.63 -19.33
CA LYS A 89 1.90 2.85 -20.15
C LYS A 89 3.15 2.50 -19.34
N VAL A 90 3.84 1.44 -19.78
CA VAL A 90 5.14 1.08 -19.20
C VAL A 90 6.12 2.25 -19.35
N GLY A 91 6.81 2.58 -18.26
CA GLY A 91 7.71 3.73 -18.14
C GLY A 91 7.06 4.99 -17.58
N ASP A 92 5.73 5.05 -17.45
CA ASP A 92 5.07 6.20 -16.84
C ASP A 92 5.41 6.29 -15.34
N MET A 93 5.77 7.50 -14.89
CA MET A 93 5.83 7.82 -13.46
C MET A 93 4.45 8.29 -13.00
N VAL A 94 3.87 7.57 -12.05
CA VAL A 94 2.55 7.87 -11.50
C VAL A 94 2.65 8.38 -10.07
N LYS A 95 1.72 9.26 -9.69
CA LYS A 95 1.59 9.75 -8.31
C LYS A 95 0.48 9.00 -7.57
N ARG A 96 0.60 8.86 -6.25
CA ARG A 96 -0.51 8.43 -5.39
C ARG A 96 -1.77 9.26 -5.70
N GLY A 97 -2.90 8.59 -5.87
CA GLY A 97 -4.18 9.17 -6.25
C GLY A 97 -4.39 9.35 -7.76
N GLN A 98 -3.35 9.18 -8.58
CA GLN A 98 -3.50 9.24 -10.04
C GLN A 98 -4.32 8.07 -10.55
N LYS A 99 -5.29 8.34 -11.42
CA LYS A 99 -6.08 7.30 -12.09
C LYS A 99 -5.19 6.47 -13.02
N VAL A 100 -5.20 5.14 -12.85
CA VAL A 100 -4.38 4.19 -13.63
C VAL A 100 -5.20 3.22 -14.46
N GLY A 101 -6.50 3.11 -14.19
CA GLY A 101 -7.38 2.21 -14.92
C GLY A 101 -8.84 2.34 -14.49
N PHE A 102 -9.63 1.37 -14.90
CA PHE A 102 -11.02 1.23 -14.51
C PHE A 102 -11.28 -0.16 -13.92
N GLN A 103 -12.15 -0.22 -12.93
CA GLN A 103 -12.61 -1.49 -12.36
C GLN A 103 -13.23 -2.33 -13.46
N GLY A 104 -12.98 -3.64 -13.42
CA GLY A 104 -13.48 -4.57 -14.40
C GLY A 104 -13.61 -5.97 -13.83
N SER A 105 -13.72 -6.95 -14.72
CA SER A 105 -13.80 -8.37 -14.40
C SER A 105 -13.06 -9.21 -15.44
N THR A 106 -11.93 -8.70 -15.95
CA THR A 106 -11.10 -9.42 -16.94
C THR A 106 -10.27 -10.53 -16.28
N GLY A 107 -9.85 -11.53 -17.06
CA GLY A 107 -9.16 -12.70 -16.53
C GLY A 107 -10.07 -13.64 -15.74
N VAL A 108 -9.53 -14.26 -14.69
CA VAL A 108 -10.26 -15.20 -13.81
C VAL A 108 -10.89 -14.40 -12.68
N SER A 109 -12.11 -13.93 -12.89
CA SER A 109 -12.88 -13.17 -11.91
C SER A 109 -14.34 -13.62 -11.90
N THR A 110 -14.97 -13.61 -10.72
CA THR A 110 -16.40 -13.92 -10.54
C THR A 110 -17.31 -12.68 -10.58
N GLY A 111 -16.74 -11.47 -10.67
CA GLY A 111 -17.50 -10.23 -10.71
C GLY A 111 -16.60 -8.99 -10.72
N ALA A 112 -17.20 -7.81 -10.94
CA ALA A 112 -16.42 -6.58 -11.04
C ALA A 112 -15.77 -6.19 -9.70
N HIS A 113 -14.44 -6.22 -9.66
CA HIS A 113 -13.63 -5.81 -8.50
C HIS A 113 -12.19 -5.52 -8.93
N LEU A 114 -11.44 -4.87 -8.05
CA LEU A 114 -9.99 -4.75 -8.12
C LEU A 114 -9.38 -5.84 -7.24
N HIS A 115 -8.54 -6.69 -7.81
CA HIS A 115 -7.63 -7.51 -7.03
C HIS A 115 -6.30 -6.79 -6.89
N TYR A 116 -5.91 -6.46 -5.66
CA TYR A 116 -4.73 -5.68 -5.35
C TYR A 116 -3.70 -6.48 -4.54
N GLU A 117 -2.51 -6.68 -5.10
CA GLU A 117 -1.40 -7.39 -4.45
C GLU A 117 -0.17 -6.50 -4.33
N ILE A 118 0.63 -6.74 -3.28
CA ILE A 118 1.97 -6.16 -3.17
C ILE A 118 2.98 -7.30 -3.08
N ARG A 119 3.87 -7.37 -4.07
CA ARG A 119 4.90 -8.40 -4.19
C ARG A 119 6.27 -7.84 -3.82
N LYS A 120 7.08 -8.64 -3.12
CA LYS A 120 8.41 -8.22 -2.63
C LYS A 120 9.46 -8.11 -3.74
N ALA A 121 9.22 -8.72 -4.91
CA ALA A 121 10.17 -8.75 -6.02
C ALA A 121 9.45 -8.59 -7.37
N CYS A 122 10.15 -8.02 -8.34
CA CYS A 122 9.66 -7.78 -9.71
C CYS A 122 10.28 -8.71 -10.78
N ALA A 123 11.22 -9.60 -10.42
CA ALA A 123 11.86 -10.56 -11.33
C ALA A 123 12.05 -11.93 -10.63
N PRO A 124 12.08 -13.07 -11.37
CA PRO A 124 12.02 -13.22 -12.83
C PRO A 124 10.61 -13.30 -13.45
N SER A 125 9.54 -13.53 -12.67
CA SER A 125 8.14 -13.64 -13.14
C SER A 125 7.21 -12.61 -12.49
N TYR A 126 7.65 -11.35 -12.40
CA TYR A 126 6.97 -10.31 -11.60
C TYR A 126 6.71 -10.76 -10.15
N GLY A 127 7.58 -11.61 -9.59
CA GLY A 127 7.51 -12.10 -8.21
C GLY A 127 6.31 -12.97 -7.86
N TYR A 128 5.76 -13.73 -8.81
CA TYR A 128 4.66 -14.66 -8.51
C TYR A 128 5.07 -15.72 -7.48
N THR A 129 4.17 -16.01 -6.54
CA THR A 129 4.31 -17.05 -5.52
C THR A 129 2.96 -17.72 -5.28
N GLU A 130 2.94 -19.00 -4.95
CA GLU A 130 1.73 -19.69 -4.49
C GLU A 130 1.48 -19.50 -2.99
N THR A 131 2.49 -19.05 -2.25
CA THR A 131 2.48 -18.87 -0.79
C THR A 131 2.71 -17.43 -0.40
N GLU A 132 2.54 -17.13 0.89
CA GLU A 132 2.80 -15.80 1.47
C GLU A 132 4.24 -15.29 1.31
N SER A 133 5.19 -16.18 1.03
CA SER A 133 6.64 -15.88 1.01
C SER A 133 7.02 -14.67 0.17
N GLY A 134 6.40 -14.50 -1.01
CA GLY A 134 6.67 -13.44 -1.97
C GLY A 134 5.77 -12.20 -1.89
N VAL A 135 4.80 -12.16 -0.98
CA VAL A 135 3.84 -11.05 -0.86
C VAL A 135 3.86 -10.42 0.53
N VAL A 136 3.26 -9.24 0.66
CA VAL A 136 3.01 -8.59 1.94
C VAL A 136 1.54 -8.20 2.05
N GLU A 137 1.06 -8.06 3.27
CA GLU A 137 -0.29 -7.56 3.55
C GLU A 137 -0.43 -6.12 3.01
N PRO A 138 -1.32 -5.87 2.03
CA PRO A 138 -1.39 -4.58 1.35
C PRO A 138 -1.78 -3.41 2.26
N THR A 139 -2.80 -3.57 3.10
CA THR A 139 -3.24 -2.52 4.03
C THR A 139 -2.10 -2.07 4.94
N LYS A 140 -1.44 -3.02 5.60
CA LYS A 140 -0.34 -2.75 6.53
C LYS A 140 0.84 -2.07 5.84
N TYR A 141 1.25 -2.58 4.68
CA TYR A 141 2.35 -1.98 3.92
C TYR A 141 2.09 -0.51 3.57
N LEU A 142 0.89 -0.20 3.06
CA LEU A 142 0.55 1.17 2.67
C LEU A 142 0.44 2.10 3.87
N GLN A 143 -0.07 1.62 5.02
CA GLN A 143 -0.08 2.40 6.26
C GLN A 143 1.34 2.78 6.69
N ASP A 144 2.23 1.80 6.77
CA ASP A 144 3.63 2.02 7.12
C ASP A 144 4.32 2.93 6.09
N PHE A 145 4.03 2.75 4.81
CA PHE A 145 4.62 3.56 3.74
C PHE A 145 4.20 5.03 3.86
N TYR A 146 2.91 5.31 4.02
CA TYR A 146 2.41 6.69 4.11
C TYR A 146 2.92 7.39 5.36
N SER A 147 2.94 6.70 6.52
CA SER A 147 3.48 7.30 7.74
C SER A 147 4.97 7.63 7.60
N ASN A 148 5.74 6.79 6.90
CA ASN A 148 7.14 7.10 6.60
C ASN A 148 7.30 8.27 5.62
N GLU A 149 6.46 8.38 4.58
CA GLU A 149 6.46 9.53 3.68
C GLU A 149 6.08 10.83 4.40
N GLU A 150 5.06 10.80 5.26
CA GLU A 150 4.64 11.94 6.07
C GLU A 150 5.76 12.40 7.02
N LEU A 151 6.45 11.45 7.68
CA LEU A 151 7.61 11.75 8.51
C LEU A 151 8.77 12.33 7.70
N ALA A 152 9.08 11.77 6.53
CA ALA A 152 10.18 12.23 5.69
C ALA A 152 9.96 13.65 5.13
N ASN A 153 8.69 14.08 5.01
CA ASN A 153 8.32 15.41 4.54
C ASN A 153 7.95 16.37 5.69
N LEU A 154 8.12 15.95 6.95
CA LEU A 154 7.76 16.74 8.12
C LEU A 154 8.67 17.98 8.20
N ASP A 155 8.09 19.18 8.18
CA ASP A 155 8.86 20.39 8.36
C ASP A 155 9.07 20.72 9.87
N LYS A 156 9.96 21.68 10.15
CA LYS A 156 10.27 22.07 11.54
C LYS A 156 9.06 22.64 12.27
N LYS A 157 8.15 23.30 11.56
CA LYS A 157 6.98 23.95 12.16
C LYS A 157 6.00 22.87 12.62
N ASP A 158 5.71 21.90 11.76
CA ASP A 158 4.80 20.81 12.02
C ASP A 158 5.36 19.85 13.08
N ALA A 159 6.66 19.54 13.02
CA ALA A 159 7.32 18.75 14.07
C ALA A 159 7.20 19.42 15.45
N ASN A 160 7.54 20.71 15.56
CA ASN A 160 7.41 21.44 16.82
C ASN A 160 5.94 21.54 17.26
N ALA A 161 4.99 21.72 16.33
CA ALA A 161 3.58 21.75 16.66
C ALA A 161 3.09 20.42 17.26
N ILE A 162 3.52 19.28 16.72
CA ILE A 162 3.22 17.95 17.28
C ILE A 162 3.85 17.80 18.67
N ILE A 163 5.14 18.16 18.81
CA ILE A 163 5.86 18.07 20.09
C ILE A 163 5.15 18.93 21.15
N ASP A 164 4.80 20.17 20.82
CA ASP A 164 4.21 21.12 21.76
C ASP A 164 2.78 20.73 22.14
N LYS A 165 1.99 20.26 21.18
CA LYS A 165 0.59 19.91 21.39
C LYS A 165 0.43 18.57 22.13
N TYR A 166 1.27 17.59 21.85
CA TYR A 166 1.06 16.22 22.33
C TYR A 166 2.16 15.73 23.27
N LEU A 167 3.44 15.93 22.94
CA LEU A 167 4.55 15.33 23.69
C LEU A 167 4.93 16.11 24.95
N LYS A 168 4.92 17.46 24.92
CA LYS A 168 5.18 18.29 26.11
C LYS A 168 4.16 18.03 27.23
N PRO A 169 2.83 18.02 26.97
CA PRO A 169 1.85 17.64 27.99
C PRO A 169 2.01 16.21 28.48
N ALA A 170 2.29 15.25 27.57
CA ALA A 170 2.51 13.86 27.94
C ALA A 170 3.73 13.71 28.87
N TRP A 171 4.82 14.44 28.60
CA TRP A 171 6.02 14.44 29.44
C TRP A 171 5.72 14.92 30.87
N GLY A 172 4.90 15.98 31.01
CA GLY A 172 4.46 16.49 32.31
C GLY A 172 3.62 15.49 33.10
N ASN A 173 2.84 14.65 32.41
CA ASN A 173 1.94 13.66 33.00
C ASN A 173 2.54 12.25 33.14
N ALA A 174 3.78 12.04 32.66
CA ALA A 174 4.44 10.74 32.68
C ALA A 174 4.71 10.25 34.11
N LYS A 175 4.30 9.01 34.41
CA LYS A 175 4.37 8.45 35.77
C LYS A 175 5.67 7.69 36.03
N THR A 176 6.31 7.18 34.99
CA THR A 176 7.52 6.37 35.10
C THR A 176 8.69 6.97 34.32
N PRO A 177 9.95 6.63 34.68
CA PRO A 177 11.11 6.96 33.89
C PRO A 177 11.05 6.40 32.46
N ALA A 178 10.47 5.21 32.29
CA ALA A 178 10.29 4.58 30.99
C ALA A 178 9.33 5.38 30.09
N ASP A 179 8.23 5.90 30.64
CA ASP A 179 7.30 6.77 29.90
C ASP A 179 8.01 8.03 29.42
N LYS A 180 8.80 8.67 30.29
CA LYS A 180 9.59 9.85 29.90
C LYS A 180 10.60 9.51 28.83
N GLN A 181 11.33 8.40 28.97
CA GLN A 181 12.30 7.96 27.98
C GLN A 181 11.65 7.77 26.60
N GLU A 182 10.48 7.14 26.55
CA GLU A 182 9.76 6.91 25.30
C GLU A 182 9.24 8.21 24.68
N ILE A 183 8.65 9.12 25.48
CA ILE A 183 8.20 10.43 25.00
C ILE A 183 9.39 11.25 24.46
N GLY A 184 10.53 11.20 25.13
CA GLY A 184 11.77 11.84 24.69
C GLY A 184 12.27 11.27 23.36
N ARG A 185 12.27 9.95 23.21
CA ARG A 185 12.62 9.25 21.97
C ARG A 185 11.74 9.72 20.81
N LEU A 186 10.42 9.77 21.00
CA LEU A 186 9.46 10.24 20.00
C LEU A 186 9.70 11.70 19.60
N ALA A 187 9.99 12.57 20.57
CA ALA A 187 10.29 13.98 20.29
C ALA A 187 11.57 14.13 19.46
N ASP A 188 12.60 13.34 19.74
CA ASP A 188 13.83 13.33 18.97
C ASP A 188 13.67 12.76 17.57
N GLU A 189 12.80 11.75 17.38
CA GLU A 189 12.46 11.24 16.05
C GLU A 189 11.80 12.30 15.19
N LEU A 190 10.85 13.08 15.72
CA LEU A 190 10.20 14.17 14.98
C LEU A 190 11.17 15.30 14.65
N ARG A 191 12.10 15.62 15.55
CA ARG A 191 13.16 16.61 15.29
C ARG A 191 14.12 16.15 14.20
N LEU A 192 14.58 14.90 14.27
CA LEU A 192 15.47 14.32 13.26
C LEU A 192 14.79 14.26 11.89
N ALA A 193 13.53 13.80 11.85
CA ALA A 193 12.73 13.73 10.63
C ALA A 193 12.56 15.10 9.96
N SER A 194 12.48 16.18 10.74
CA SER A 194 12.39 17.57 10.26
C SER A 194 13.74 18.30 10.06
N GLY A 195 14.85 17.57 10.13
CA GLY A 195 16.20 18.13 9.92
C GLY A 195 16.68 19.05 11.05
N GLN A 196 16.14 18.90 12.26
CA GLN A 196 16.65 19.53 13.48
C GLN A 196 17.68 18.61 14.15
N MET A 197 18.65 19.18 14.86
CA MET A 197 19.53 18.37 15.72
C MET A 197 18.76 17.86 16.93
N LYS A 198 19.16 16.70 17.45
CA LYS A 198 18.67 16.21 18.74
C LYS A 198 18.92 17.27 19.81
N GLN A 199 17.94 17.48 20.69
CA GLN A 199 18.21 18.18 21.94
C GLN A 199 18.67 17.12 22.93
N ASN A 200 19.98 17.09 23.21
CA ASN A 200 20.50 16.23 24.27
C ASN A 200 19.68 16.48 25.55
N GLY A 201 18.99 15.45 26.01
CA GLY A 201 18.31 15.41 27.31
C GLY A 201 19.29 15.15 28.43
#